data_AF-A0A944H3J3-F1
#
_entry.id   AF-A0A944H3J3-F1
#
_cell.length_a   1.000
_cell.length_b   1.000
_cell.length_c   1.000
_cell.angle_alpha   90.00
_cell.angle_beta   90.00
_cell.angle_gamma   90.00
#
_symmetry.space_group_name_H-M   'P 1'
#
loop_
_entity.id
_entity.type
_entity.pdbx_description
1 polymer ?
#
loop_
_entity_poly.entity_id
_entity_poly.type
_entity_poly.pdbx_seq_one_letter_code
_entity_poly.pdbx_strand_id
1 'polypeptide(L)'
;MRPLRTFINSEHIFDNEDNITCLLQEYKLLDGNTELKHYKFIDSKSELLIQLSDVFVGIMGKYIEFLNAAEMYELNDFIKNLDVQQRRNLKLLLALEQKSHNHNPAMLHHVCPLSVFRKAEYLCECLA
;
A
#
# COMPACT_ATOMS: atom_id res chain seq x y z
N MET A 1 -14.14 5.86 -1.72
CA MET A 1 -13.56 4.94 -0.72
C MET A 1 -13.71 3.48 -1.17
N ARG A 2 -12.76 2.94 -1.93
CA ARG A 2 -12.76 1.54 -2.39
C ARG A 2 -12.75 0.53 -1.21
N PRO A 3 -11.91 0.69 -0.16
CA PRO A 3 -11.83 -0.29 0.92
C PRO A 3 -13.16 -0.55 1.65
N LEU A 4 -13.91 0.51 2.01
CA LEU A 4 -15.22 0.40 2.67
C LEU A 4 -16.22 -0.45 1.86
N ARG A 5 -16.22 -0.30 0.54
CA ARG A 5 -17.13 -1.06 -0.35
C ARG A 5 -16.62 -2.47 -0.64
N THR A 6 -15.31 -2.68 -0.62
CA THR A 6 -14.72 -4.00 -0.87
C THR A 6 -14.80 -4.90 0.36
N PHE A 7 -14.73 -4.34 1.56
CA PHE A 7 -14.73 -5.06 2.83
C PHE A 7 -15.86 -4.58 3.74
N ILE A 8 -17.11 -4.76 3.28
CA ILE A 8 -18.33 -4.29 3.97
C ILE A 8 -18.57 -4.94 5.35
N ASN A 9 -17.91 -6.07 5.62
CA ASN A 9 -18.02 -6.81 6.88
C ASN A 9 -16.81 -6.59 7.81
N SER A 10 -15.92 -5.65 7.46
CA SER A 10 -14.73 -5.34 8.25
C SER A 10 -14.90 -4.03 9.01
N GLU A 11 -14.21 -3.90 10.16
CA GLU A 11 -14.02 -2.60 10.80
C GLU A 11 -12.86 -1.85 10.14
N HIS A 12 -13.07 -0.60 9.76
CA HIS A 12 -12.07 0.24 9.12
C HIS A 12 -11.60 1.31 10.10
N ILE A 13 -10.29 1.36 10.28
CA ILE A 13 -9.63 2.35 11.15
C ILE A 13 -8.80 3.23 10.25
N PHE A 14 -9.14 4.51 10.20
CA PHE A 14 -8.42 5.52 9.44
C PHE A 14 -7.65 6.44 10.39
N ASP A 15 -6.52 6.97 9.92
CA ASP A 15 -5.86 8.08 10.62
C ASP A 15 -6.78 9.30 10.65
N ASN A 16 -6.67 10.10 11.70
CA ASN A 16 -7.45 11.32 11.83
C ASN A 16 -6.94 12.40 10.87
N GLU A 17 -7.56 12.47 9.70
CA GLU A 17 -7.42 13.58 8.77
C GLU A 17 -8.60 14.54 8.93
N ASP A 18 -8.39 15.69 9.58
CA ASP A 18 -9.46 16.63 9.93
C ASP A 18 -10.35 17.02 8.74
N ASN A 19 -9.73 17.31 7.58
CA ASN A 19 -10.45 17.70 6.36
C ASN A 19 -11.32 16.56 5.81
N ILE A 20 -10.79 15.33 5.79
CA ILE A 20 -11.51 14.16 5.28
C ILE A 20 -12.62 13.75 6.24
N THR A 21 -12.37 13.84 7.54
CA THR A 21 -13.35 13.55 8.59
C THR A 21 -14.53 14.52 8.49
N CYS A 22 -14.26 15.82 8.41
CA CYS A 22 -15.30 16.84 8.21
C CYS A 22 -16.10 16.60 6.92
N LEU A 23 -15.41 16.35 5.80
CA LEU A 23 -16.05 16.07 4.52
C LEU A 23 -16.99 14.86 4.60
N LEU A 24 -16.56 13.76 5.22
CA LEU A 24 -17.36 12.54 5.29
C LEU A 24 -18.57 12.67 6.21
N GLN A 25 -18.55 13.58 7.19
CA GLN A 25 -19.72 13.87 8.02
C GLN A 25 -20.86 14.51 7.23
N GLU A 26 -20.57 15.14 6.08
CA GLU A 26 -21.58 15.71 5.18
C GLU A 26 -22.33 14.65 4.37
N TYR A 27 -21.83 13.41 4.32
CA TYR A 27 -22.38 12.34 3.50
C TYR A 27 -22.85 11.15 4.34
N LYS A 28 -23.94 10.53 3.87
CA LYS A 28 -24.40 9.24 4.39
C LYS A 28 -23.89 8.13 3.47
N LEU A 29 -22.91 7.35 3.94
CA LEU A 29 -22.37 6.23 3.16
C LEU A 29 -23.33 5.04 3.23
N LEU A 30 -23.79 4.57 2.07
CA LEU A 30 -24.76 3.47 1.96
C LEU A 30 -24.19 2.29 1.15
N ASP A 31 -24.53 1.07 1.57
CA ASP A 31 -24.49 -0.15 0.76
C ASP A 31 -25.94 -0.62 0.51
N GLY A 32 -26.45 -0.31 -0.68
CA GLY A 32 -27.88 -0.40 -0.96
C GLY A 32 -28.69 0.53 -0.05
N ASN A 33 -29.54 -0.05 0.79
CA ASN A 33 -30.34 0.68 1.78
C ASN A 33 -29.72 0.69 3.19
N THR A 34 -28.56 0.05 3.37
CA THR A 34 -27.89 -0.09 4.67
C THR A 34 -26.84 0.99 4.82
N GLU A 35 -26.88 1.73 5.93
CA GLU A 35 -25.85 2.72 6.25
C GLU A 35 -24.57 2.05 6.75
N LEU A 36 -23.43 2.43 6.17
CA LEU A 36 -22.11 1.93 6.59
C LEU A 36 -21.68 2.68 7.86
N LYS A 37 -21.55 1.93 8.96
CA LYS A 37 -21.13 2.46 10.27
C LYS A 37 -19.85 1.81 10.81
N HIS A 38 -19.27 0.88 10.08
CA HIS A 38 -18.12 0.09 10.49
C HIS A 38 -16.78 0.80 10.21
N TYR A 39 -16.71 2.11 10.41
CA TYR A 39 -15.46 2.87 10.27
C TYR A 39 -15.31 3.93 11.36
N LYS A 40 -14.06 4.23 11.72
CA LYS A 40 -13.70 5.26 12.69
C LYS A 40 -12.39 5.95 12.31
N PHE A 41 -12.24 7.19 12.77
CA PHE A 41 -11.03 8.00 12.69
C PHE A 41 -10.37 8.02 14.06
N ILE A 42 -9.05 7.78 14.12
CA ILE A 42 -8.29 7.72 15.37
C ILE A 42 -7.01 8.55 15.22
N ASP A 43 -6.61 9.25 16.29
CA ASP A 43 -5.30 9.93 16.37
C ASP A 43 -4.16 8.89 16.32
N SER A 44 -3.36 8.94 15.26
CA SER A 44 -2.18 8.08 15.06
C SER A 44 -1.22 8.01 16.25
N LYS A 45 -1.14 9.05 17.11
CA LYS A 45 -0.29 9.01 18.32
C LYS A 45 -0.67 7.91 19.29
N SER A 46 -1.93 7.47 19.25
CA SER A 46 -2.47 6.43 20.12
C SER A 46 -2.52 5.03 19.50
N GLU A 47 -2.27 4.91 18.19
CA GLU A 47 -2.40 3.65 17.46
C GLU A 47 -1.18 3.32 16.61
N LEU A 48 -0.42 2.31 17.03
CA LEU A 48 0.82 1.90 16.38
C LEU A 48 0.62 1.44 14.94
N LEU A 49 -0.51 0.76 14.64
CA LEU A 49 -0.79 0.27 13.29
C LEU A 49 -1.03 1.41 12.30
N ILE A 50 -1.56 2.54 12.76
CA ILE A 50 -1.72 3.73 11.92
C ILE A 50 -0.34 4.33 11.61
N GLN A 51 0.54 4.45 12.60
CA GLN A 51 1.92 4.91 12.39
C GLN A 51 2.70 4.00 11.44
N LEU A 52 2.53 2.68 11.57
CA LEU A 52 3.14 1.71 10.65
C LEU A 52 2.59 1.84 9.22
N SER A 53 1.32 2.19 9.07
CA SER A 53 0.72 2.47 7.76
C SER A 53 1.42 3.65 7.07
N ASP A 54 1.70 4.74 7.79
CA ASP A 54 2.41 5.90 7.23
C ASP A 54 3.81 5.53 6.74
N VAL A 55 4.56 4.78 7.56
CA VAL A 55 5.90 4.29 7.18
C VAL A 55 5.81 3.41 5.94
N PHE A 56 4.85 2.48 5.91
CA PHE A 56 4.67 1.59 4.77
C PHE A 56 4.32 2.34 3.48
N VAL A 57 3.36 3.27 3.54
CA VAL A 57 2.97 4.10 2.39
C VAL A 57 4.14 4.96 1.91
N GLY A 58 4.94 5.51 2.84
CA GLY A 58 6.15 6.25 2.49
C GLY A 58 7.19 5.40 1.75
N ILE A 59 7.43 4.17 2.22
CA ILE A 59 8.33 3.22 1.56
C ILE A 59 7.80 2.86 0.16
N MET A 60 6.51 2.53 0.05
CA MET A 60 5.89 2.16 -1.23
C MET A 60 5.89 3.32 -2.23
N GLY A 61 5.69 4.55 -1.76
CA GLY A 61 5.79 5.76 -2.59
C GLY A 61 7.20 5.90 -3.18
N LYS A 62 8.24 5.74 -2.36
CA LYS A 62 9.64 5.79 -2.83
C LYS A 62 10.01 4.63 -3.75
N TYR A 63 9.48 3.45 -3.48
CA TYR A 63 9.68 2.29 -4.34
C TYR A 63 9.08 2.52 -5.74
N ILE A 64 7.83 2.98 -5.81
CA ILE A 64 7.15 3.27 -7.08
C ILE A 64 7.84 4.43 -7.81
N GLU A 65 8.25 5.48 -7.10
CA GLU A 65 9.01 6.61 -7.66
C GLU A 65 10.31 6.13 -8.34
N PHE A 66 11.06 5.26 -7.66
CA PHE A 66 12.27 4.64 -8.19
C PHE A 66 11.99 3.83 -9.46
N LEU A 67 11.00 2.94 -9.45
CA LEU A 67 10.64 2.14 -10.62
C LEU A 67 10.16 3.00 -11.79
N ASN A 68 9.49 4.11 -11.51
CA ASN A 68 9.02 5.02 -12.54
C ASN A 68 10.19 5.74 -13.21
N ALA A 69 11.21 6.15 -12.44
CA ALA A 69 12.36 6.87 -12.95
C ALA A 69 13.44 5.99 -13.61
N ALA A 70 13.66 4.77 -13.10
CA ALA A 70 14.76 3.91 -13.55
C ALA A 70 14.47 3.23 -14.90
N GLU A 71 15.44 3.18 -15.80
CA GLU A 71 15.40 2.35 -17.00
C GLU A 71 15.66 0.87 -16.69
N MET A 72 15.24 -0.04 -17.58
CA MET A 72 15.40 -1.49 -17.35
C MET A 72 16.85 -1.93 -17.11
N TYR A 73 17.82 -1.33 -17.81
CA TYR A 73 19.22 -1.68 -17.64
C TYR A 73 19.77 -1.20 -16.27
N GLU A 74 19.28 -0.08 -15.76
CA GLU A 74 19.67 0.46 -14.46
C GLU A 74 19.18 -0.43 -13.30
N LEU A 75 18.04 -1.12 -13.47
CA LEU A 75 17.55 -2.09 -12.50
C LEU A 75 18.51 -3.28 -12.33
N ASN A 76 19.12 -3.74 -13.42
CA ASN A 76 20.09 -4.84 -13.37
C ASN A 76 21.33 -4.46 -12.57
N ASP A 77 21.84 -3.26 -12.81
CA ASP A 77 23.01 -2.75 -12.12
C ASP A 77 22.68 -2.43 -10.66
N PHE A 78 21.48 -1.89 -10.39
CA PHE A 78 20.97 -1.73 -9.03
C PHE A 78 20.97 -3.05 -8.27
N ILE A 79 20.35 -4.11 -8.83
CA ILE A 79 20.28 -5.43 -8.18
C ILE A 79 21.68 -5.99 -7.89
N LYS A 80 22.64 -5.84 -8.81
CA LYS A 80 24.01 -6.34 -8.63
C LYS A 80 24.76 -5.61 -7.52
N ASN A 81 24.50 -4.32 -7.37
CA ASN A 81 25.22 -3.45 -6.43
C ASN A 81 24.56 -3.37 -5.04
N LEU A 82 23.43 -4.05 -4.81
CA LEU A 82 22.83 -4.14 -3.48
C LEU A 82 23.79 -4.80 -2.49
N ASP A 83 24.04 -4.12 -1.37
CA ASP A 83 24.70 -4.75 -0.24
C ASP A 83 23.81 -5.83 0.41
N VAL A 84 24.39 -6.59 1.34
CA VAL A 84 23.70 -7.71 2.01
C VAL A 84 22.43 -7.25 2.73
N GLN A 85 22.45 -6.11 3.41
CA GLN A 85 21.32 -5.60 4.17
C GLN A 85 20.24 -5.03 3.25
N GLN A 86 20.62 -4.28 2.22
CA GLN A 86 19.72 -3.74 1.21
C GLN A 86 18.99 -4.86 0.47
N ARG A 87 19.73 -5.88 0.02
CA ARG A 87 19.15 -7.06 -0.63
C ARG A 87 18.17 -7.77 0.29
N ARG A 88 18.54 -7.97 1.56
CA ARG A 88 17.66 -8.59 2.56
C ARG A 88 16.38 -7.79 2.76
N ASN A 89 16.49 -6.47 2.91
CA ASN A 89 15.34 -5.59 3.13
C ASN A 89 14.40 -5.58 1.93
N LEU A 90 14.94 -5.49 0.71
CA LEU A 90 14.13 -5.56 -0.51
C LEU A 90 13.41 -6.91 -0.65
N LYS A 91 14.11 -8.03 -0.40
CA LYS A 91 13.48 -9.36 -0.36
C LYS A 91 12.34 -9.43 0.67
N LEU A 92 12.50 -8.85 1.86
CA LEU A 92 11.44 -8.81 2.87
C LEU A 92 10.22 -8.01 2.41
N LEU A 93 10.43 -6.87 1.75
CA LEU A 93 9.34 -6.06 1.21
C LEU A 93 8.56 -6.82 0.12
N LEU A 94 9.27 -7.43 -0.84
CA LEU A 94 8.65 -8.22 -1.92
C LEU A 94 7.92 -9.45 -1.38
N ALA A 95 8.50 -10.14 -0.38
CA ALA A 95 7.84 -11.26 0.27
C ALA A 95 6.59 -10.84 1.05
N LEU A 96 6.60 -9.67 1.69
CA LEU A 96 5.42 -9.12 2.38
C LEU A 96 4.30 -8.78 1.39
N GLU A 97 4.65 -8.17 0.26
CA GLU A 97 3.72 -7.88 -0.83
C GLU A 97 3.10 -9.18 -1.35
N GLN A 98 3.92 -10.17 -1.73
CA GLN A 98 3.43 -11.45 -2.24
C GLN A 98 2.56 -12.19 -1.21
N LYS A 99 2.95 -12.18 0.07
CA LYS A 99 2.15 -12.80 1.14
C LYS A 99 0.79 -12.10 1.29
N SER A 100 0.75 -10.78 1.19
CA SER A 100 -0.50 -10.00 1.28
C SER A 100 -1.38 -10.26 0.06
N HIS A 101 -0.80 -10.30 -1.14
CA HIS A 101 -1.50 -10.66 -2.37
C HIS A 101 -2.12 -12.06 -2.27
N ASN A 102 -1.33 -13.05 -1.84
CA ASN A 102 -1.78 -14.44 -1.69
C ASN A 102 -2.86 -14.60 -0.61
N HIS A 103 -2.83 -13.77 0.44
CA HIS A 103 -3.88 -13.76 1.44
C HIS A 103 -5.18 -13.20 0.88
N ASN A 104 -5.12 -12.03 0.25
CA ASN A 104 -6.24 -11.43 -0.47
C ASN A 104 -5.75 -10.34 -1.45
N PRO A 105 -5.92 -10.53 -2.78
CA PRO A 105 -5.47 -9.56 -3.78
C PRO A 105 -6.06 -8.16 -3.60
N ALA A 106 -7.22 -8.03 -2.94
CA ALA A 106 -7.85 -6.74 -2.70
C ALA A 106 -7.12 -5.87 -1.65
N MET A 107 -6.23 -6.46 -0.83
CA MET A 107 -5.42 -5.72 0.16
C MET A 107 -4.36 -4.84 -0.49
N LEU A 108 -3.96 -5.16 -1.73
CA LEU A 108 -3.00 -4.38 -2.49
C LEU A 108 -3.72 -3.65 -3.62
N HIS A 109 -3.56 -2.34 -3.65
CA HIS A 109 -4.11 -1.51 -4.70
C HIS A 109 -3.16 -0.38 -5.03
N HIS A 110 -2.66 -0.40 -6.26
CA HIS A 110 -1.86 0.67 -6.80
C HIS A 110 -2.36 0.95 -8.23
N VAL A 111 -2.41 2.23 -8.57
CA VAL A 111 -2.67 2.68 -9.94
C VAL A 111 -1.34 3.20 -10.48
N CYS A 112 -0.74 2.49 -11.42
CA CYS A 112 0.56 2.84 -11.98
C CYS A 112 0.62 2.52 -13.48
N PRO A 113 1.55 3.13 -14.24
CA PRO A 113 1.80 2.76 -15.63
C PRO A 113 2.20 1.29 -15.76
N LEU A 114 1.83 0.66 -16.88
CA LEU A 114 2.20 -0.73 -17.17
C LEU A 114 3.72 -0.97 -17.13
N SER A 115 4.53 0.04 -17.49
CA SER A 115 5.99 -0.03 -17.40
C SER A 115 6.48 -0.21 -15.96
N VAL A 116 5.89 0.48 -14.99
CA VAL A 116 6.22 0.35 -13.56
C VAL A 116 5.86 -1.05 -13.07
N PHE A 117 4.68 -1.53 -13.44
CA PHE A 117 4.23 -2.87 -13.08
C PHE A 117 5.21 -3.96 -13.57
N ARG A 118 5.62 -3.90 -14.85
CA ARG A 118 6.60 -4.85 -15.41
C ARG A 118 7.97 -4.79 -14.73
N LYS A 119 8.41 -3.61 -14.31
CA LYS A 119 9.67 -3.45 -13.56
C LYS A 119 9.57 -4.06 -12.15
N ALA A 120 8.43 -3.94 -11.49
CA ALA A 120 8.18 -4.59 -10.20
C ALA A 120 8.20 -6.12 -10.34
N GLU A 121 7.52 -6.67 -11.34
CA GLU A 121 7.56 -8.11 -11.66
C GLU A 121 8.99 -8.59 -11.92
N TYR A 122 9.76 -7.85 -12.72
CA TYR A 122 11.16 -8.16 -12.99
C TYR A 122 12.02 -8.22 -11.73
N LEU A 123 11.86 -7.26 -10.80
CA LEU A 123 12.56 -7.28 -9.52
C LEU A 123 12.16 -8.51 -8.68
N CYS A 124 10.88 -8.87 -8.64
CA CYS A 124 10.40 -10.08 -7.98
C CYS A 124 11.07 -11.33 -8.55
N GLU A 125 11.13 -11.49 -9.87
CA GLU A 125 11.77 -12.65 -10.51
C GLU A 125 13.27 -12.74 -10.20
N CYS A 126 13.97 -11.61 -10.16
CA CYS A 126 15.41 -11.57 -9.91
C CYS A 126 15.80 -11.76 -8.43
N LEU A 127 14.88 -11.48 -7.52
CA LEU A 127 15.12 -11.46 -6.07
C LEU A 127 14.30 -12.48 -5.28
N ALA A 128 13.42 -13.24 -5.92
CA ALA A 128 12.77 -14.40 -5.31
C ALA A 128 13.79 -15.43 -4.76
#